data_AF-A0A7L4QA74-F1
#
_entry.id   AF-A0A7L4QA74-F1
#
_cell.length_a   1.000
_cell.length_b   1.000
_cell.length_c   1.000
_cell.angle_alpha   90.00
_cell.angle_beta   90.00
_cell.angle_gamma   90.00
#
_symmetry.space_group_name_H-M   'P 1'
#
loop_
_entity.id
_entity.type
_entity.pdbx_description
1 polymer ?
#
loop_
_entity_poly.entity_id
_entity_poly.type
_entity_poly.pdbx_seq_one_letter_code
_entity_poly.pdbx_strand_id
1 'polypeptide(L)' 'MPSAELSVDSKIPETLLRALGPELGRDIPKTNVDGRIENGRLVLSIEATDISALRAALNSYLRWIKITKDMIEIAGG' A
#
# COMPACT_ATOMS: atom_id res chain seq x y z
N MET A 1 8.14 15.49 9.78
CA MET A 1 6.96 14.82 9.21
C MET A 1 7.11 13.34 9.48
N PRO A 2 6.14 12.68 10.14
CA PRO A 2 6.24 11.25 10.39
C PRO A 2 6.16 10.45 9.09
N SER A 3 6.91 9.35 9.03
CA SER A 3 6.95 8.43 7.90
C SER A 3 6.94 6.97 8.35
N ALA A 4 6.56 6.09 7.44
CA ALA A 4 6.57 4.65 7.64
C ALA A 4 6.86 3.92 6.32
N GLU A 5 7.38 2.71 6.43
CA GLU A 5 7.57 1.81 5.31
C GLU A 5 6.82 0.49 5.58
N LEU A 6 6.09 0.01 4.58
CA LEU A 6 5.41 -1.29 4.60
C LEU A 6 6.01 -2.19 3.54
N SER A 7 6.54 -3.34 3.96
CA SER A 7 6.96 -4.41 3.05
C SER A 7 5.94 -5.54 3.07
N VAL A 8 5.42 -5.91 1.90
CA VAL A 8 4.41 -6.95 1.73
C VAL A 8 4.97 -8.10 0.90
N ASP A 9 5.02 -9.27 1.52
CA ASP A 9 5.30 -10.52 0.83
C ASP A 9 4.06 -10.98 0.04
N SER A 10 4.27 -11.24 -1.25
CA SER A 10 3.26 -11.73 -2.19
C SER A 10 3.92 -12.57 -3.27
N LYS A 11 3.19 -13.58 -3.78
CA LYS A 11 3.62 -14.34 -4.97
C LYS A 11 3.49 -13.52 -6.26
N ILE A 12 2.70 -12.44 -6.24
CA ILE A 12 2.44 -11.57 -7.38
C ILE A 12 2.52 -10.07 -6.99
N PRO A 13 3.70 -9.60 -6.55
CA PRO A 13 3.87 -8.26 -5.99
C PRO A 13 3.60 -7.16 -7.03
N GLU A 14 3.86 -7.40 -8.32
CA GLU A 14 3.58 -6.44 -9.40
C GLU A 14 2.08 -6.28 -9.64
N THR A 15 1.31 -7.37 -9.52
CA THR A 15 -0.16 -7.30 -9.63
C THR A 15 -0.75 -6.53 -8.46
N LEU A 16 -0.23 -6.75 -7.25
CA LEU A 16 -0.63 -5.99 -6.06
C LEU A 16 -0.32 -4.50 -6.23
N LEU A 17 0.88 -4.14 -6.71
CA LEU A 17 1.26 -2.75 -6.98
C LEU A 17 0.33 -2.09 -8.01
N ARG A 18 0.03 -2.78 -9.12
CA ARG A 18 -0.89 -2.28 -10.15
C ARG A 18 -2.31 -2.08 -9.61
N ALA A 19 -2.80 -3.00 -8.79
CA ALA A 19 -4.14 -2.91 -8.21
C ALA A 19 -4.26 -1.76 -7.19
N LEU A 20 -3.19 -1.45 -6.47
CA LEU A 20 -3.12 -0.29 -5.56
C LEU A 20 -2.83 1.04 -6.28
N GLY A 21 -2.34 0.99 -7.52
CA GLY A 21 -1.95 2.14 -8.32
C GLY A 21 -2.95 3.31 -8.35
N PRO A 22 -4.27 3.08 -8.50
CA PRO A 22 -5.28 4.14 -8.45
C PRO A 22 -5.29 4.94 -7.14
N GLU A 23 -5.00 4.28 -6.02
CA GLU A 23 -5.05 4.84 -4.66
C GLU A 23 -3.73 5.54 -4.26
N LEU A 24 -2.64 5.26 -4.99
CA LEU A 24 -1.34 5.89 -4.76
C LEU A 24 -1.42 7.39 -5.03
N GLY A 25 -1.14 8.18 -3.99
CA GLY A 25 -1.04 9.65 -4.05
C GLY A 25 -2.37 10.43 -4.18
N ARG A 26 -3.54 9.78 -4.16
CA ARG A 26 -4.83 10.47 -4.44
C ARG A 26 -5.84 10.46 -3.30
N ASP A 27 -5.90 9.42 -2.47
CA ASP A 27 -7.08 9.21 -1.62
C ASP A 27 -6.95 9.65 -0.17
N ILE A 28 -5.74 9.94 0.32
CA ILE A 28 -5.53 10.22 1.74
C ILE A 28 -4.95 11.64 1.90
N PRO A 29 -5.75 12.60 2.39
CA PRO A 29 -5.32 13.98 2.56
C PRO A 29 -4.06 14.09 3.42
N LYS A 30 -3.16 15.00 3.01
CA LYS A 30 -1.90 15.31 3.73
C LYS A 30 -0.91 14.15 3.82
N THR A 31 -0.97 13.22 2.87
CA THR A 31 -0.04 12.10 2.78
C THR A 31 0.57 12.04 1.39
N ASN A 32 1.81 11.59 1.33
CA ASN A 32 2.46 11.18 0.09
C ASN A 32 2.77 9.69 0.21
N VAL A 33 2.36 8.91 -0.80
CA VAL A 33 2.57 7.46 -0.80
C VAL A 33 3.12 7.02 -2.12
N ASP A 34 4.27 6.36 -2.04
CA ASP A 34 5.00 5.81 -3.17
C ASP A 34 5.09 4.30 -3.04
N GLY A 35 4.95 3.58 -4.16
CA GLY A 35 5.01 2.12 -4.22
C GLY A 35 6.08 1.64 -5.19
N ARG A 36 6.88 0.66 -4.76
CA ARG A 36 7.95 0.07 -5.57
C ARG A 36 8.06 -1.43 -5.33
N ILE A 37 8.70 -2.13 -6.28
CA ILE A 37 9.07 -3.54 -6.11
C ILE A 37 10.53 -3.60 -5.71
N GLU A 38 10.83 -4.27 -4.60
CA GLU A 38 12.20 -4.48 -4.12
C GLU A 38 12.34 -5.92 -3.65
N ASN A 39 13.34 -6.64 -4.16
CA ASN A 39 13.62 -8.04 -3.78
C ASN A 39 12.40 -8.98 -3.87
N GLY A 40 11.54 -8.78 -4.89
CA GLY A 40 10.32 -9.57 -5.07
C GLY A 40 9.20 -9.24 -4.08
N ARG A 41 9.26 -8.10 -3.41
CA ARG A 41 8.26 -7.62 -2.45
C ARG A 41 7.69 -6.28 -2.90
N LEU A 42 6.44 -6.02 -2.52
CA LEU A 42 5.89 -4.67 -2.61
C LEU A 42 6.37 -3.87 -1.41
N VAL A 43 6.99 -2.72 -1.67
CA VAL A 43 7.39 -1.74 -0.66
C VAL A 43 6.57 -0.47 -0.86
N LEU A 44 5.87 -0.03 0.19
CA LEU A 44 5.16 1.24 0.23
C LEU A 44 5.87 2.19 1.19
N SER A 45 6.23 3.38 0.72
CA SER A 45 6.78 4.46 1.52
C SER A 45 5.67 5.50 1.74
N ILE A 46 5.39 5.82 3.00
CA ILE A 46 4.30 6.71 3.39
C ILE A 46 4.88 7.86 4.20
N GLU A 47 4.64 9.09 3.75
CA GLU A 47 4.91 10.31 4.50
C GLU A 47 3.62 11.04 4.81
N ALA A 48 3.52 11.63 5.98
CA ALA A 48 2.34 12.39 6.38
C ALA A 48 2.71 13.68 7.12
N THR A 49 1.80 14.66 7.12
CA THR A 49 2.02 15.91 7.87
C THR A 49 1.98 15.72 9.38
N ASP A 50 1.24 14.74 9.87
CA ASP A 50 1.05 14.45 11.30
C ASP A 50 0.76 12.97 11.55
N ILE A 51 0.82 12.57 12.83
CA ILE A 51 0.66 11.16 13.25
C ILE A 51 -0.76 10.65 12.96
N SER A 52 -1.77 11.51 13.01
CA SER A 52 -3.15 11.10 12.73
C SER A 52 -3.35 10.77 11.26
N ALA A 53 -2.78 11.58 10.36
CA ALA A 53 -2.75 11.33 8.93
C ALA A 53 -1.94 10.07 8.59
N LEU A 54 -0.78 9.85 9.22
CA LEU A 54 -0.01 8.61 9.03
C LEU A 54 -0.80 7.37 9.43
N ARG A 55 -1.47 7.41 10.59
CA ARG A 55 -2.31 6.31 11.07
C ARG A 55 -3.48 6.04 10.13
N ALA A 56 -4.11 7.09 9.60
CA ALA A 56 -5.16 6.95 8.60
C ALA A 56 -4.63 6.28 7.32
N ALA A 57 -3.46 6.70 6.83
CA ALA A 57 -2.80 6.10 5.68
C ALA A 57 -2.51 4.62 5.87
N LEU A 58 -1.80 4.27 6.94
CA LEU A 58 -1.45 2.89 7.26
C LEU A 58 -2.69 2.00 7.31
N ASN A 59 -3.76 2.45 7.97
CA ASN A 59 -4.98 1.66 8.09
C ASN A 59 -5.70 1.45 6.74
N SER A 60 -5.71 2.45 5.87
CA SER A 60 -6.30 2.31 4.52
C SER A 60 -5.48 1.35 3.66
N TYR A 61 -4.16 1.52 3.59
CA TYR A 61 -3.30 0.67 2.77
C TYR A 61 -3.28 -0.78 3.24
N LEU A 62 -3.20 -1.04 4.55
CA LEU A 62 -3.29 -2.41 5.08
C LEU A 62 -4.62 -3.07 4.71
N ARG A 63 -5.74 -2.31 4.77
CA ARG A 63 -7.05 -2.82 4.37
C ARG A 63 -7.09 -3.13 2.87
N TRP A 64 -6.62 -2.23 2.02
CA TRP A 64 -6.61 -2.45 0.57
C TRP A 64 -5.71 -3.61 0.17
N ILE A 65 -4.51 -3.71 0.74
CA ILE A 65 -3.62 -4.86 0.54
C ILE A 65 -4.35 -6.16 0.89
N LYS A 66 -5.05 -6.19 2.04
CA LYS A 66 -5.82 -7.37 2.44
C LYS A 66 -6.91 -7.70 1.41
N ILE A 67 -7.74 -6.72 1.03
CA ILE A 67 -8.81 -6.93 0.04
C ILE A 67 -8.23 -7.44 -1.28
N THR A 68 -7.15 -6.84 -1.79
CA THR A 68 -6.53 -7.27 -3.04
C THR A 68 -6.01 -8.70 -2.94
N LYS A 69 -5.37 -9.08 -1.82
CA LYS A 69 -4.91 -10.46 -1.60
C LYS A 69 -6.07 -11.46 -1.57
N ASP A 70 -7.14 -11.13 -0.84
CA ASP A 70 -8.34 -11.96 -0.74
C ASP A 70 -8.99 -12.14 -2.14
N MET A 71 -9.04 -11.07 -2.95
CA MET A 71 -9.60 -11.12 -4.32
C MET A 71 -8.74 -11.95 -5.28
N ILE A 72 -7.40 -11.89 -5.16
CA ILE A 72 -6.48 -12.73 -5.95
C ILE A 72 -6.71 -14.21 -5.65
N GLU A 73 -6.86 -14.56 -4.37
CA GLU A 73 -7.10 -15.93 -3.93
C GLU A 73 -8.44 -16.45 -4.47
N ILE A 74 -9.50 -15.64 -4.39
CA ILE A 74 -10.83 -15.98 -4.95
C ILE A 74 -10.77 -16.20 -6.47
N ALA A 75 -9.98 -15.39 -7.18
CA ALA A 75 -9.84 -15.49 -8.63
C ALA A 75 -9.00 -16.71 -9.09
N GLY A 76 -8.48 -17.52 -8.16
CA GLY A 76 -7.70 -18.73 -8.46
C GLY A 76 -6.26 -18.44 -8.92
N GLY A 77 -5.70 -17.30 -8.53
CA GLY A 77 -4.29 -16.96 -8.75
C GLY A 77 -3.31 -17.70 -7.85
#